data_AF-A0A2L2WNJ9-F1
#
_entry.id   AF-A0A2L2WNJ9-F1
#
_cell.length_a   1.000
_cell.length_b   1.000
_cell.length_c   1.000
_cell.angle_alpha   90.00
_cell.angle_beta   90.00
_cell.angle_gamma   90.00
#
_symmetry.space_group_name_H-M   'P 1'
#
loop_
_entity.id
_entity.type
_entity.pdbx_description
1 polymer ?
#
loop_
_entity_poly.entity_id
_entity_poly.type
_entity_poly.pdbx_seq_one_letter_code
_entity_poly.pdbx_strand_id
1 'polypeptide(L)' 'MKKIFKEAVKMLVAVVLGLVYMWFALSFAWSLDDMSVVEKIAGVAYAFLMMPIYEGIKRLLRLS' A
#
# COMPACT_ATOMS: atom_id res chain seq x y z
N MET A 1 -16.07 18.06 17.12
CA MET A 1 -15.95 18.06 15.63
C MET A 1 -14.53 17.84 15.13
N LYS A 2 -13.53 18.66 15.48
CA LYS A 2 -12.13 18.51 14.96
C LYS A 2 -11.50 17.12 15.15
N LYS A 3 -11.77 16.45 16.28
CA LYS A 3 -11.20 15.12 16.58
C LYS A 3 -11.80 14.01 15.71
N ILE A 4 -13.13 14.02 15.52
CA ILE A 4 -13.84 13.06 14.67
C ILE A 4 -13.39 13.19 13.22
N PHE A 5 -13.29 14.42 12.72
CA PHE A 5 -12.79 14.70 11.36
C PHE A 5 -11.37 14.17 11.16
N LYS A 6 -10.48 14.37 12.14
CA LYS A 6 -9.10 13.86 12.06
C LYS A 6 -9.07 12.33 11.97
N GLU A 7 -9.84 11.62 12.79
CA GLU A 7 -9.89 10.15 12.74
C GLU A 7 -10.51 9.62 11.44
N ALA A 8 -11.55 10.28 10.91
CA ALA A 8 -12.13 9.94 9.61
C ALA A 8 -11.12 10.07 8.47
N VAL A 9 -10.31 11.13 8.46
CA VAL A 9 -9.23 11.33 7.47
C VAL A 9 -8.17 10.24 7.60
N LYS A 10 -7.80 9.83 8.82
CA LYS A 10 -6.84 8.73 9.00
C LYS A 10 -7.37 7.41 8.47
N MET A 11 -8.63 7.08 8.74
CA MET A 11 -9.27 5.88 8.20
C MET A 11 -9.32 5.92 6.67
N LEU A 12 -9.68 7.07 6.08
CA LEU A 12 -9.68 7.28 4.63
C LEU A 12 -8.30 7.02 4.03
N VAL A 13 -7.24 7.60 4.62
CA VAL A 13 -5.86 7.39 4.17
C VAL A 13 -5.47 5.91 4.26
N ALA A 14 -5.81 5.22 5.35
CA ALA A 14 -5.54 3.78 5.48
C ALA A 14 -6.26 2.95 4.42
N VAL A 15 -7.53 3.26 4.13
CA VAL A 15 -8.31 2.59 3.07
C VAL A 15 -7.70 2.83 1.70
N VAL A 16 -7.35 4.08 1.37
CA VAL A 16 -6.73 4.43 0.07
C VAL A 16 -5.41 3.68 -0.11
N LEU A 17 -4.56 3.64 0.92
CA LEU A 17 -3.30 2.90 0.85
C LEU A 17 -3.53 1.40 0.67
N GLY A 18 -4.53 0.83 1.33
CA GLY A 18 -4.89 -0.58 1.16
C GLY A 18 -5.36 -0.88 -0.26
N LEU A 19 -6.17 0.01 -0.83
CA LEU A 19 -6.64 -0.09 -2.22
C LEU A 19 -5.49 0.04 -3.22
N VAL A 20 -4.56 0.99 -3.01
CA VAL A 20 -3.37 1.15 -3.87
C VAL A 20 -2.49 -0.10 -3.80
N TYR A 21 -2.32 -0.67 -2.61
CA TYR A 21 -1.54 -1.90 -2.45
C TYR A 21 -2.21 -3.10 -3.13
N MET A 22 -3.53 -3.27 -2.97
CA MET A 22 -4.28 -4.33 -3.67
C MET A 22 -4.24 -4.15 -5.18
N TRP A 23 -4.41 -2.91 -5.67
CA TRP A 23 -4.31 -2.60 -7.09
C TRP A 23 -2.94 -2.95 -7.66
N PHE A 24 -1.87 -2.61 -6.93
CA PHE A 24 -0.51 -2.98 -7.32
C PHE A 24 -0.35 -4.50 -7.37
N ALA A 25 -0.79 -5.23 -6.32
CA ALA A 25 -0.66 -6.68 -6.26
C ALA A 25 -1.42 -7.39 -7.39
N LEU A 26 -2.63 -6.93 -7.71
CA LEU A 26 -3.44 -7.45 -8.81
C LEU A 26 -2.82 -7.13 -10.17
N SER A 27 -2.36 -5.89 -10.37
CA SER A 27 -1.71 -5.47 -11.62
C SER A 27 -0.42 -6.25 -11.85
N PHE A 28 0.37 -6.46 -10.80
CA PHE A 28 1.57 -7.27 -10.84
C PHE A 28 1.24 -8.73 -11.18
N ALA A 29 0.24 -9.32 -10.51
CA ALA A 29 -0.19 -10.70 -10.77
C ALA A 29 -0.69 -10.91 -12.22
N TRP A 30 -1.43 -9.96 -12.78
CA TRP A 30 -1.89 -10.02 -14.17
C TRP A 30 -0.80 -9.84 -15.22
N SER A 31 0.29 -9.15 -14.87
CA SER A 31 1.42 -8.93 -15.79
C SER A 31 2.57 -9.93 -15.57
N LEU A 32 2.42 -10.87 -14.62
CA LEU A 32 3.48 -11.82 -14.28
C LEU A 32 3.98 -12.62 -15.49
N ASP A 33 3.09 -13.05 -16.38
CA ASP A 33 3.50 -13.89 -17.51
C ASP A 33 4.22 -13.08 -18.61
N ASP A 34 3.87 -11.80 -18.74
CA ASP A 34 4.44 -10.90 -19.75
C ASP A 34 5.72 -10.18 -19.28
N MET A 35 6.02 -10.20 -17.98
CA MET A 35 7.18 -9.56 -17.39
C MET A 35 8.47 -10.36 -17.57
N SER A 36 9.54 -9.65 -17.91
CA SER A 36 10.92 -10.16 -17.83
C SER A 36 11.32 -10.47 -16.38
N VAL A 37 12.37 -11.29 -16.21
CA VAL A 37 12.90 -11.64 -14.88
C VAL A 37 13.30 -10.40 -14.09
N VAL A 38 13.83 -9.37 -14.75
CA VAL A 38 14.25 -8.11 -14.11
C VAL A 38 13.03 -7.34 -13.60
N GLU A 39 11.96 -7.25 -14.38
CA GLU A 39 10.71 -6.58 -13.98
C GLU A 39 10.01 -7.28 -12.82
N LYS A 40 10.05 -8.62 -12.79
CA LYS A 40 9.56 -9.42 -11.65
C LYS A 40 10.31 -9.10 -10.38
N ILE A 41 11.65 -9.08 -10.43
CA ILE A 41 12.50 -8.76 -9.27
C ILE A 41 12.22 -7.32 -8.80
N ALA A 42 12.10 -6.38 -9.73
CA ALA A 42 11.80 -4.98 -9.41
C ALA A 42 10.41 -4.82 -8.74
N GLY A 43 9.39 -5.51 -9.25
CA GLY A 43 8.05 -5.50 -8.66
C GLY A 43 8.00 -6.12 -7.27
N VAL A 44 8.70 -7.23 -7.06
CA VAL A 44 8.85 -7.84 -5.73
C VAL A 44 9.57 -6.90 -4.77
N ALA A 45 10.69 -6.29 -5.19
CA ALA A 45 11.43 -5.33 -4.37
C ALA A 45 10.56 -4.10 -4.02
N TYR A 46 9.76 -3.61 -4.97
CA TYR A 46 8.80 -2.53 -4.74
C TYR A 46 7.73 -2.91 -3.71
N ALA A 47 7.20 -4.14 -3.78
CA ALA A 47 6.24 -4.65 -2.81
C ALA A 47 6.81 -4.66 -1.38
N PHE A 48 8.06 -5.10 -1.22
CA PHE A 48 8.76 -5.11 0.07
C PHE A 48 9.08 -3.71 0.58
N LEU A 49 9.42 -2.76 -0.30
CA LEU A 49 9.66 -1.35 0.08
C LEU A 49 8.36 -0.63 0.47
N MET A 50 7.23 -1.02 -0.09
CA MET A 50 5.92 -0.47 0.25
C MET A 50 5.41 -0.94 1.63
N MET A 51 5.85 -2.11 2.10
CA MET A 51 5.47 -2.67 3.38
C MET A 51 5.83 -1.77 4.60
N PRO A 52 7.05 -1.23 4.74
CA PRO A 52 7.39 -0.29 5.82
C PRO A 52 6.71 1.07 5.68
N ILE A 53 6.33 1.50 4.48
CA ILE A 53 5.51 2.71 4.28
C ILE A 53 4.11 2.47 4.86
N TYR A 54 3.55 1.29 4.59
CA TYR A 54 2.24 0.89 5.10
C TYR A 54 2.23 0.77 6.64
N GLU A 55 3.24 0.11 7.22
CA GLU A 55 3.42 0.04 8.68
C GLU A 55 3.73 1.40 9.30
N GLY A 56 4.57 2.21 8.65
CA GLY A 56 4.89 3.57 9.09
C GLY A 56 3.67 4.47 9.13
N ILE A 57 2.79 4.37 8.14
CA ILE A 57 1.53 5.12 8.11
C ILE A 57 0.55 4.59 9.16
N LYS A 58 0.40 3.26 9.34
CA LYS A 58 -0.40 2.71 10.46
C LYS A 58 0.07 3.24 11.82
N ARG A 59 1.39 3.29 12.04
CA ARG A 59 2.01 3.80 13.27
C ARG A 59 1.80 5.30 13.45
N LEU A 60 1.98 6.09 12.38
CA LEU A 60 1.76 7.55 12.37
C LEU A 60 0.30 7.90 12.67
N LEU A 61 -0.63 7.11 12.13
CA LEU A 61 -2.06 7.30 12.34
C LEU A 61 -2.53 6.76 13.70
N ARG A 62 -1.67 6.05 14.45
CA ARG A 62 -2.01 5.34 15.71
C ARG A 62 -3.19 4.39 15.54
N LEU A 63 -3.19 3.65 14.43
CA LEU A 63 -4.18 2.61 14.14
C LEU A 63 -3.83 1.27 14.79
N SER A 64 -2.75 1.23 15.57
CA SER A 64 -2.24 0.10 16.36
C SER A 64 -2.08 0.50 17.82
#